data_AF-D3BU08-F1
#
_entry.id   AF-D3BU08-F1
#
_cell.length_a   1.000
_cell.length_b   1.000
_cell.length_c   1.000
_cell.angle_alpha   90.00
_cell.angle_beta   90.00
_cell.angle_gamma   90.00
#
_symmetry.space_group_name_H-M   'P 1'
#
loop_
_entity.id
_entity.type
_entity.pdbx_description
1 polymer ?
#
loop_
_entity_poly.entity_id
_entity_poly.type
_entity_poly.pdbx_seq_one_letter_code
_entity_poly.pdbx_strand_id
1 'polypeptide(L)'
;MGPKPKVSKGNDDEEMVISYFKKSSTKELAGQLTNSEIASKIDTLEKSNAQHETKLAAYKKKNVVASAGEKKKLEAKHDKARREWVARRKMFKEVLDTILERSSKKKKDLQEEIGWEADEDLNITIIPDRTKKDNSSTSSSSSAPEYKRHKKAYS
;
A
#
# COMPACT_ATOMS: atom_id res chain seq x y z
N MET A 1 20.52 83.07 -40.10
CA MET A 1 19.43 82.33 -39.42
C MET A 1 19.16 81.04 -40.18
N GLY A 2 19.30 79.89 -39.51
CA GLY A 2 18.69 78.58 -39.86
C GLY A 2 19.25 77.80 -41.06
N PRO A 3 19.06 76.46 -41.12
CA PRO A 3 18.34 75.57 -40.19
C PRO A 3 19.25 74.55 -39.47
N LYS A 4 18.86 74.19 -38.24
CA LYS A 4 19.50 73.16 -37.39
C LYS A 4 19.21 71.73 -37.91
N PRO A 5 20.12 70.76 -37.70
CA PRO A 5 19.88 69.37 -38.05
C PRO A 5 18.76 68.80 -37.17
N LYS A 6 17.72 68.25 -37.79
CA LYS A 6 16.66 67.53 -37.08
C LYS A 6 17.17 66.13 -36.73
N VAL A 7 17.24 65.89 -35.42
CA VAL A 7 17.63 64.65 -34.77
C VAL A 7 16.71 63.52 -35.24
N SER A 8 17.32 62.44 -35.77
CA SER A 8 16.67 61.14 -36.00
C SER A 8 16.30 60.54 -34.64
N LYS A 9 15.00 60.49 -34.33
CA LYS A 9 14.48 59.96 -33.05
C LYS A 9 13.40 58.90 -33.25
N GLY A 10 13.31 58.31 -34.45
CA GLY A 10 12.25 57.36 -34.81
C GLY A 10 12.69 55.91 -34.97
N ASN A 11 13.98 55.61 -35.18
CA ASN A 11 14.43 54.25 -35.48
C ASN A 11 14.80 53.43 -34.23
N ASP A 12 15.33 54.06 -33.19
CA ASP A 12 15.87 53.35 -32.03
C ASP A 12 14.79 52.69 -31.18
N ASP A 13 13.60 53.31 -31.09
CA ASP A 13 12.47 52.80 -30.30
C ASP A 13 11.78 51.60 -31.00
N GLU A 14 11.65 51.65 -32.34
CA GLU A 14 11.10 50.53 -33.13
C GLU A 14 12.04 49.32 -33.11
N GLU A 15 13.36 49.54 -33.23
CA GLU A 15 14.35 48.48 -33.09
C GLU A 15 14.34 47.86 -31.69
N MET A 16 14.12 48.66 -30.65
CA MET A 16 14.04 48.15 -29.28
C MET A 16 12.85 47.19 -29.10
N VAL A 17 11.66 47.56 -29.59
CA VAL A 17 10.45 46.73 -29.53
C VAL A 17 10.62 45.44 -30.32
N ILE A 18 11.18 45.52 -31.54
CA ILE A 18 11.48 44.34 -32.37
C ILE A 18 12.48 43.42 -31.65
N SER A 19 13.51 43.98 -31.02
CA SER A 19 14.49 43.20 -30.24
C SER A 19 13.84 42.49 -29.05
N TYR A 20 12.91 43.16 -28.36
CA TYR A 20 12.24 42.63 -27.18
C TYR A 20 11.28 41.50 -27.57
N PHE A 21 10.52 41.68 -28.65
CA PHE A 21 9.64 40.66 -29.21
C PHE A 21 10.42 39.43 -29.71
N LYS A 22 11.55 39.66 -30.38
CA LYS A 22 12.45 38.57 -30.82
C LYS A 22 13.05 37.82 -29.63
N LYS A 23 13.36 38.52 -28.53
CA LYS A 23 13.89 37.94 -27.30
C LYS A 23 12.84 37.20 -26.48
N SER A 24 11.58 37.66 -26.48
CA SER A 24 10.48 36.94 -25.84
C SER A 24 10.13 35.67 -26.61
N SER A 25 10.02 35.76 -27.93
CA SER A 25 9.69 34.60 -28.78
C SER A 25 10.78 33.53 -28.75
N THR A 26 12.06 33.91 -28.72
CA THR A 26 13.16 32.93 -28.59
C THR A 26 13.19 32.25 -27.22
N LYS A 27 12.86 32.96 -26.13
CA LYS A 27 12.72 32.35 -24.80
C LYS A 27 11.53 31.39 -24.73
N GLU A 28 10.42 31.75 -25.35
CA GLU A 28 9.21 30.92 -25.38
C GLU A 28 9.44 29.62 -26.18
N LEU A 29 10.14 29.71 -27.31
CA LEU A 29 10.55 28.55 -28.10
C LEU A 29 11.62 27.70 -27.41
N ALA A 30 12.59 28.33 -26.72
CA ALA A 30 13.61 27.62 -25.96
C ALA A 30 13.07 26.92 -24.70
N GLY A 31 11.88 27.32 -24.22
CA GLY A 31 11.18 26.65 -23.13
C GLY A 31 10.40 25.39 -23.55
N GLN A 32 10.30 25.12 -24.85
CA GLN A 32 9.65 23.93 -25.38
C GLN A 32 10.67 22.81 -25.57
N LEU A 33 10.25 21.57 -25.28
CA LEU A 33 11.06 20.40 -25.58
C LEU A 33 11.24 20.29 -27.10
N THR A 34 12.45 20.01 -27.53
CA THR A 34 12.72 19.66 -28.92
C THR A 34 12.01 18.36 -29.27
N ASN A 35 11.69 18.16 -30.56
CA ASN A 35 11.04 16.93 -31.02
C ASN A 35 11.80 15.66 -30.60
N SER A 36 13.14 15.73 -30.54
CA SER A 36 13.99 14.63 -30.07
C SER A 36 13.80 14.32 -28.59
N GLU A 37 13.71 15.35 -27.75
CA GLU A 37 13.46 15.19 -26.31
C GLU A 37 12.03 14.70 -26.02
N ILE A 38 11.04 15.16 -26.80
CA ILE A 38 9.67 14.65 -26.73
C ILE A 38 9.64 13.17 -27.07
N ALA A 39 10.27 12.76 -28.18
CA ALA A 39 10.36 11.35 -28.56
C ALA A 39 11.01 10.51 -27.47
N SER A 40 12.14 10.96 -26.91
CA SER A 40 12.83 10.28 -25.80
C SER A 40 11.94 10.16 -24.55
N LYS A 41 11.14 11.17 -24.24
CA LYS A 41 10.23 11.18 -23.10
C LYS A 41 9.05 10.23 -23.29
N ILE A 42 8.49 10.16 -24.50
CA ILE A 42 7.48 9.18 -24.87
C ILE A 42 8.04 7.77 -24.71
N ASP A 43 9.21 7.50 -25.27
CA ASP A 43 9.91 6.21 -25.18
C ASP A 43 10.12 5.76 -23.73
N THR A 44 10.50 6.72 -22.87
CA THR A 44 10.71 6.48 -21.44
C THR A 44 9.40 6.17 -20.71
N LEU A 45 8.34 6.93 -21.01
CA LEU A 45 7.02 6.74 -20.41
C LEU A 45 6.39 5.41 -20.84
N GLU A 46 6.52 5.04 -22.12
CA GLU A 46 6.04 3.76 -22.64
C GLU A 46 6.76 2.58 -21.98
N LYS A 47 8.08 2.66 -21.85
CA LYS A 47 8.87 1.66 -21.09
C LYS A 47 8.41 1.58 -19.63
N SER A 48 8.17 2.72 -18.99
CA SER A 48 7.68 2.75 -17.60
C SER A 48 6.28 2.13 -17.49
N ASN A 49 5.37 2.44 -18.41
CA ASN A 49 4.02 1.88 -18.43
C ASN A 49 4.07 0.36 -18.62
N ALA A 50 4.85 -0.14 -19.59
CA ALA A 50 5.03 -1.58 -19.79
C ALA A 50 5.61 -2.27 -18.54
N GLN A 51 6.57 -1.64 -17.86
CA GLN A 51 7.10 -2.14 -16.59
C GLN A 51 6.06 -2.12 -15.46
N HIS A 52 5.20 -1.12 -15.39
CA HIS A 52 4.12 -1.07 -14.40
C HIS A 52 3.04 -2.10 -14.67
N GLU A 53 2.67 -2.31 -15.93
CA GLU A 53 1.68 -3.31 -16.35
C GLU A 53 2.15 -4.73 -16.06
N THR A 54 3.42 -5.05 -16.37
CA THR A 54 4.00 -6.37 -16.04
C THR A 54 4.01 -6.63 -14.54
N LYS A 55 4.41 -5.64 -13.73
CA LYS A 55 4.33 -5.73 -12.25
C LYS A 55 2.89 -5.93 -11.78
N LEU A 56 1.95 -5.14 -12.31
CA LEU A 56 0.54 -5.21 -11.93
C LEU A 56 -0.09 -6.56 -12.32
N ALA A 57 0.24 -7.10 -13.48
CA ALA A 57 -0.18 -8.43 -13.91
C ALA A 57 0.37 -9.52 -12.98
N ALA A 58 1.64 -9.40 -12.56
CA ALA A 58 2.22 -10.33 -11.58
C ALA A 58 1.52 -10.24 -10.21
N TYR A 59 1.20 -9.04 -9.73
CA TYR A 59 0.44 -8.86 -8.49
C TYR A 59 -0.98 -9.42 -8.59
N LYS A 60 -1.70 -9.17 -9.70
CA LYS A 60 -3.05 -9.70 -9.93
C LYS A 60 -3.08 -11.23 -10.01
N LYS A 61 -2.06 -11.85 -10.61
CA LYS A 61 -1.96 -13.33 -10.67
C LYS A 61 -1.64 -13.96 -9.31
N LYS A 62 -0.87 -13.28 -8.47
CA LYS A 62 -0.41 -13.81 -7.17
C LYS A 62 -1.34 -13.51 -6.00
N ASN A 63 -2.15 -12.45 -6.07
CA ASN A 63 -3.07 -12.08 -5.00
C ASN A 63 -4.52 -12.31 -5.41
N VAL A 64 -5.28 -12.97 -4.53
CA VAL A 64 -6.73 -12.78 -4.47
C VAL A 64 -6.96 -11.32 -4.10
N VAL A 65 -7.37 -10.52 -5.08
CA VAL A 65 -7.73 -9.11 -4.85
C VAL A 65 -9.10 -9.10 -4.17
N ALA A 66 -9.13 -9.46 -2.88
CA ALA A 66 -10.31 -9.25 -2.07
C ALA A 66 -10.51 -7.74 -1.92
N SER A 67 -11.70 -7.27 -2.26
CA SER A 67 -12.10 -5.89 -1.97
C SER A 67 -11.97 -5.62 -0.47
N ALA A 68 -11.70 -4.36 -0.09
CA ALA A 68 -11.62 -3.97 1.32
C ALA A 68 -12.89 -4.38 2.11
N GLY A 69 -14.06 -4.34 1.46
CA GLY A 69 -15.31 -4.81 2.04
C GLY A 69 -15.39 -6.32 2.25
N GLU A 70 -14.83 -7.11 1.34
CA GLU A 70 -14.77 -8.58 1.44
C GLU A 70 -13.79 -9.01 2.52
N LYS A 71 -12.63 -8.34 2.61
CA LYS A 71 -11.65 -8.56 3.68
C LYS A 71 -12.26 -8.33 5.05
N LYS A 72 -12.97 -7.22 5.25
CA LYS A 72 -13.65 -6.90 6.51
C LYS A 72 -14.72 -7.94 6.88
N LYS A 73 -15.48 -8.43 5.89
CA LYS A 73 -16.47 -9.50 6.09
C LYS A 73 -15.79 -10.83 6.49
N LEU A 74 -14.67 -11.17 5.85
CA LEU A 74 -13.90 -12.36 6.16
C LEU A 74 -13.33 -12.31 7.58
N GLU A 75 -12.73 -11.18 7.97
CA GLU A 75 -12.22 -10.93 9.32
C GLU A 75 -13.34 -11.08 10.36
N ALA A 76 -14.50 -10.44 10.14
CA ALA A 76 -15.64 -10.55 11.06
C ALA A 76 -16.17 -11.99 11.19
N LYS A 77 -16.22 -12.76 10.08
CA LYS A 77 -16.62 -14.17 10.09
C LYS A 77 -15.61 -15.02 10.86
N HIS A 78 -14.32 -14.82 10.60
CA HIS A 78 -13.24 -15.51 11.29
C HIS A 78 -13.29 -15.24 12.81
N ASP A 79 -13.41 -13.98 13.21
CA ASP A 79 -13.48 -13.59 14.63
C ASP A 79 -14.71 -14.19 15.32
N LYS A 80 -15.85 -14.23 14.63
CA LYS A 80 -17.06 -14.88 15.12
C LYS A 80 -16.84 -16.39 15.31
N ALA A 81 -16.37 -17.07 14.27
CA ALA A 81 -16.12 -18.51 14.31
C ALA A 81 -15.15 -18.88 15.43
N ARG A 82 -14.05 -18.12 15.57
CA ARG A 82 -13.07 -18.33 16.64
C ARG A 82 -13.67 -18.14 18.03
N ARG A 83 -14.43 -17.07 18.26
CA ARG A 83 -15.09 -16.83 19.56
C ARG A 83 -16.01 -17.98 19.94
N GLU A 84 -16.85 -18.39 19.00
CA GLU A 84 -17.80 -19.47 19.21
C GLU A 84 -17.07 -20.79 19.48
N TRP A 85 -16.01 -21.08 18.72
CA TRP A 85 -15.20 -22.27 18.93
C TRP A 85 -14.54 -22.28 20.32
N VAL A 86 -13.91 -21.18 20.75
CA VAL A 86 -13.30 -21.08 22.10
C VAL A 86 -14.36 -21.28 23.19
N ALA A 87 -15.53 -20.66 23.06
CA ALA A 87 -16.61 -20.79 24.02
C ALA A 87 -17.13 -22.24 24.08
N ARG A 88 -17.41 -22.86 22.92
CA ARG A 88 -17.87 -24.25 22.84
C ARG A 88 -16.85 -25.23 23.39
N ARG A 89 -15.57 -25.07 23.04
CA ARG A 89 -14.49 -25.91 23.55
C ARG A 89 -14.35 -25.80 25.06
N LYS A 90 -14.48 -24.60 25.62
CA LYS A 90 -14.46 -24.39 27.07
C LYS A 90 -15.62 -25.12 27.75
N MET A 91 -16.86 -24.90 27.28
CA MET A 91 -18.05 -25.57 27.84
C MET A 91 -17.94 -27.09 27.76
N PHE A 92 -17.46 -27.61 26.62
CA PHE A 92 -17.24 -29.04 26.46
C PHE A 92 -16.24 -29.59 27.48
N LYS A 93 -15.11 -28.91 27.71
CA LYS A 93 -14.12 -29.32 28.72
C LYS A 93 -14.69 -29.30 30.14
N GLU A 94 -15.48 -28.27 30.49
CA GLU A 94 -16.13 -28.20 31.81
C GLU A 94 -17.12 -29.36 32.05
N VAL A 95 -17.93 -29.69 31.05
CA VAL A 95 -18.86 -30.83 31.12
C VAL A 95 -18.09 -32.14 31.19
N LEU A 96 -17.04 -32.29 30.38
CA LEU A 96 -16.18 -33.46 30.38
C LEU A 96 -15.53 -33.69 31.74
N ASP A 97 -14.95 -32.65 32.33
CA ASP A 97 -14.30 -32.73 33.65
C ASP A 97 -15.32 -33.16 34.73
N THR A 98 -16.53 -32.61 34.68
CA THR A 98 -17.62 -32.99 35.59
C THR A 98 -18.03 -34.46 35.45
N ILE A 99 -18.09 -34.97 34.21
CA ILE A 99 -18.40 -36.38 33.95
C ILE A 99 -17.26 -37.26 34.47
N LEU A 100 -16.01 -36.90 34.18
CA LEU A 100 -14.85 -37.68 34.58
C LEU A 100 -14.70 -37.76 36.09
N GLU A 101 -14.96 -36.67 36.81
CA GLU A 101 -14.93 -36.63 38.28
C GLU A 101 -15.96 -37.58 38.92
N ARG A 102 -17.13 -37.73 38.29
CA ARG A 102 -18.20 -38.63 38.79
C ARG A 102 -18.13 -40.03 38.22
N SER A 103 -17.27 -40.27 37.24
CA SER A 103 -17.12 -41.56 36.58
C SER A 103 -15.91 -42.32 37.12
N SER A 104 -15.98 -43.65 37.12
CA SER A 104 -14.81 -44.51 37.36
C SER A 104 -14.00 -44.78 36.08
N LYS A 105 -14.37 -44.18 34.95
CA LYS A 105 -13.76 -44.40 33.64
C LYS A 105 -12.56 -43.48 33.42
N LYS A 106 -11.55 -43.98 32.70
CA LYS A 106 -10.42 -43.14 32.25
C LYS A 106 -10.87 -42.29 31.06
N LYS A 107 -10.26 -41.10 30.91
CA LYS A 107 -10.55 -40.19 29.80
C LYS A 107 -10.40 -40.84 28.43
N LYS A 108 -9.39 -41.69 28.22
CA LYS A 108 -9.15 -42.38 26.95
C LYS A 108 -10.27 -43.36 26.61
N ASP A 109 -10.66 -44.19 27.57
CA ASP A 109 -11.75 -45.17 27.38
C ASP A 109 -13.07 -44.44 27.04
N LEU A 110 -13.35 -43.32 27.74
CA LEU A 110 -14.52 -42.49 27.47
C LEU A 110 -14.45 -41.80 26.11
N GLN A 111 -13.26 -41.38 25.69
CA GLN A 111 -13.02 -40.77 24.38
C GLN A 111 -13.26 -41.75 23.24
N GLU A 112 -12.78 -42.99 23.35
CA GLU A 112 -13.01 -44.04 22.35
C GLU A 112 -14.48 -44.45 22.28
N GLU A 113 -15.17 -44.54 23.42
CA GLU A 113 -16.60 -44.88 23.50
C GLU A 113 -17.50 -43.79 22.89
N ILE A 114 -17.23 -42.51 23.20
CA ILE A 114 -18.03 -41.38 22.71
C ILE A 114 -17.59 -40.96 21.29
N GLY A 115 -16.36 -41.30 20.89
CA GLY A 115 -15.82 -40.99 19.57
C GLY A 115 -15.53 -39.50 19.36
N TRP A 116 -15.09 -38.78 20.40
CA TRP A 116 -14.62 -37.41 20.20
C TRP A 116 -13.13 -37.38 19.86
N GLU A 117 -12.74 -36.34 19.13
CA GLU A 117 -11.35 -36.04 18.79
C GLU A 117 -11.08 -34.57 19.11
N ALA A 118 -9.88 -34.27 19.62
CA ALA A 118 -9.47 -32.91 19.89
C ALA A 118 -8.35 -32.48 18.93
N ASP A 119 -8.33 -31.20 18.57
CA ASP A 119 -7.24 -30.58 17.79
C ASP A 119 -5.84 -30.84 18.40
N GLU A 120 -5.79 -31.03 19.72
CA GLU A 120 -4.59 -31.36 20.47
C GLU A 120 -4.05 -32.77 20.13
N ASP A 121 -4.92 -33.72 19.78
CA ASP A 121 -4.57 -35.07 19.33
C ASP A 121 -3.94 -35.07 17.93
N LEU A 122 -4.14 -33.98 17.17
CA LEU A 122 -3.60 -33.75 15.82
C LEU A 122 -2.41 -32.77 15.79
N ASN A 123 -1.86 -32.42 16.96
CA ASN A 123 -0.78 -31.42 17.11
C ASN A 123 -1.13 -30.02 16.56
N ILE A 124 -2.41 -29.69 16.42
CA ILE A 124 -2.85 -28.40 15.91
C ILE A 124 -2.76 -27.37 17.06
N THR A 125 -1.80 -26.45 16.93
CA THR A 125 -1.64 -25.38 17.92
C THR A 125 -2.56 -24.21 17.59
N ILE A 126 -3.30 -23.74 18.58
CA ILE A 126 -4.16 -22.56 18.44
C ILE A 126 -3.30 -21.34 18.16
N ILE A 127 -3.51 -20.74 16.99
CA ILE A 127 -2.89 -19.48 16.66
C ILE A 127 -3.53 -18.39 17.55
N PRO A 128 -2.74 -17.66 18.36
CA PRO A 128 -3.28 -16.61 19.20
C PRO A 128 -3.96 -15.54 18.36
N ASP A 129 -5.00 -14.94 18.92
CA ASP A 129 -5.77 -13.89 18.28
C ASP A 129 -4.93 -12.63 18.11
N ARG A 130 -4.35 -12.44 16.91
CA ARG A 130 -3.55 -11.26 16.56
C ARG A 130 -4.32 -9.93 16.60
N THR A 131 -5.65 -9.96 16.74
CA THR A 131 -6.48 -8.76 16.86
C THR A 131 -6.63 -8.28 18.30
N LYS A 132 -6.34 -9.14 19.29
CA LYS A 132 -6.21 -8.71 20.67
C LYS A 132 -4.85 -8.03 20.82
N LYS A 133 -4.89 -6.71 21.00
CA LYS A 133 -3.71 -5.94 21.40
C LYS A 133 -3.32 -6.44 22.79
N ASP A 134 -2.19 -7.13 22.89
CA ASP A 134 -1.64 -7.54 24.17
C ASP A 134 -1.37 -6.27 24.99
N ASN A 135 -2.10 -6.10 26.10
CA ASN A 135 -1.83 -5.02 27.06
C ASN A 135 -0.56 -5.27 27.89
N SER A 136 0.28 -6.24 27.50
CA SER A 136 1.63 -6.41 28.07
C SER A 136 2.61 -5.49 27.33
N SER A 137 2.69 -4.26 27.82
CA SER A 137 3.78 -3.34 27.56
C SER A 137 5.15 -3.98 27.80
N THR A 138 5.92 -4.20 26.74
CA THR A 138 7.38 -4.03 26.77
C THR A 138 7.76 -3.17 25.58
N SER A 139 8.18 -1.95 25.90
CA SER A 139 8.81 -1.00 24.99
C SER A 139 9.98 -1.65 24.25
N SER A 140 9.84 -1.88 22.95
CA SER A 140 10.99 -2.03 22.06
C SER A 140 10.84 -1.01 20.93
N SER A 141 11.73 -0.02 20.99
CA SER A 141 11.94 0.96 19.93
C SER A 141 12.33 0.24 18.65
N SER A 142 11.39 0.07 17.72
CA SER A 142 11.71 -0.29 16.34
C SER A 142 11.85 1.00 15.55
N SER A 143 13.08 1.46 15.40
CA SER A 143 13.45 2.49 14.43
C SER A 143 13.02 2.03 13.04
N ALA A 144 11.89 2.56 12.55
CA ALA A 144 11.51 2.42 11.16
C ALA A 144 12.40 3.37 10.35
N PRO A 145 13.14 2.90 9.33
CA PRO A 145 13.91 3.79 8.49
C PRO A 145 12.95 4.75 7.79
N GLU A 146 13.05 6.02 8.16
CA GLU A 146 12.31 7.12 7.57
C GLU A 146 12.73 7.25 6.10
N TYR A 147 11.88 6.79 5.19
CA TYR A 147 12.07 7.00 3.76
C TYR A 147 11.90 8.49 3.45
N LYS A 148 13.01 9.23 3.45
CA LYS A 148 13.06 10.61 2.94
C LYS A 148 12.74 10.57 1.45
N ARG A 149 11.52 10.99 1.08
CA ARG A 149 11.15 11.33 -0.29
C ARG A 149 12.03 12.50 -0.74
N HIS A 150 13.10 12.20 -1.48
CA HIS A 150 13.82 13.24 -2.22
C HIS A 150 12.88 13.82 -3.28
N LYS A 151 12.38 15.04 -3.02
CA LYS A 151 11.80 15.87 -4.07
C LYS A 151 12.94 16.24 -5.02
N LYS A 152 13.04 15.57 -6.16
CA LYS A 152 13.81 16.09 -7.28
C LYS A 152 13.14 17.39 -7.72
N ALA A 153 13.78 18.51 -7.43
CA ALA A 153 13.51 19.75 -8.15
C ALA A 153 13.97 19.52 -9.59
N TYR A 154 13.03 19.55 -10.53
CA TYR A 154 13.38 19.68 -11.93
C TYR A 154 13.78 21.16 -12.12
N SER A 155 15.05 21.37 -12.47
CA SER A 155 15.55 22.62 -13.01
C SER A 155 15.26 22.70 -14.50
#